data_AF-A0A1G7M4A8-F1
#
_entry.id   AF-A0A1G7M4A8-F1
#
_cell.length_a   1.000
_cell.length_b   1.000
_cell.length_c   1.000
_cell.angle_alpha   90.00
_cell.angle_beta   90.00
_cell.angle_gamma   90.00
#
_symmetry.space_group_name_H-M   'P 1'
#
loop_
_entity.id
_entity.type
_entity.pdbx_description
1 polymer ?
#
loop_
_entity_poly.entity_id
_entity_poly.type
_entity_poly.pdbx_seq_one_letter_code
_entity_poly.pdbx_strand_id
1 'polypeptide(L)'
;MATTSAQPDLPGPTAARGHLASVFAASAASVVDAFAATEGLDGFAVSRMTDRWWTGVATDRANRVAVLDRPLPVALSVCHHLLVDDRAAHAPDVRRHPHPAVRALGRRYAVREFLTAPLRRPDGRLLGSVCGWTARAAAVPDPDGLLRRLGSAADHLAARFSAALDAVADDRLADRERALRTADPVTGLPDRRGWGQLLQDEEDRARQLAGPVSLVLVDVGTVRTARGLRRAGEVLAGAAGGAAVARVSGRRFGVLAGDVEDPLALAWDVRSALIAAGYGATAGWAVREPREGLDRTWWRAEDALVQVRAAPPG
;
A
#
# COMPACT_ATOMS: atom_id res chain seq x y z
N MET A 1 -56.29 -0.72 21.46
CA MET A 1 -54.87 -0.67 21.86
C MET A 1 -54.15 -1.79 21.14
N ALA A 2 -53.55 -1.50 19.99
CA ALA A 2 -52.74 -2.44 19.24
C ALA A 2 -51.28 -2.00 19.36
N THR A 3 -50.47 -2.85 19.99
CA THR A 3 -49.05 -2.64 20.24
C THR A 3 -48.27 -2.90 18.96
N THR A 4 -47.77 -1.82 18.34
CA THR A 4 -46.80 -1.88 17.24
C THR A 4 -45.46 -2.38 17.78
N SER A 5 -45.14 -3.62 17.46
CA SER A 5 -43.81 -4.20 17.63
C SER A 5 -42.86 -3.54 16.63
N ALA A 6 -41.95 -2.70 17.13
CA ALA A 6 -40.84 -2.18 16.35
C ALA A 6 -39.78 -3.28 16.22
N GLN A 7 -39.64 -3.82 15.02
CA GLN A 7 -38.52 -4.69 14.65
C GLN A 7 -37.24 -3.82 14.60
N PRO A 8 -36.13 -4.23 15.24
CA PRO A 8 -34.88 -3.49 15.13
C PRO A 8 -34.33 -3.62 13.70
N ASP A 9 -34.04 -2.47 13.09
CA ASP A 9 -33.36 -2.36 11.81
C ASP A 9 -32.05 -3.15 11.85
N LEU A 10 -31.98 -4.20 11.02
CA LEU A 10 -30.71 -4.86 10.73
C LEU A 10 -29.84 -3.88 9.94
N PRO A 11 -28.58 -3.64 10.33
CA PRO A 11 -27.69 -2.80 9.54
C PRO A 11 -27.51 -3.42 8.16
N GLY A 12 -27.83 -2.66 7.12
CA GLY A 12 -27.69 -3.07 5.72
C GLY A 12 -26.24 -3.38 5.30
N PRO A 13 -26.04 -3.91 4.08
CA PRO A 13 -24.76 -4.45 3.56
C PRO A 13 -23.63 -3.42 3.32
N THR A 14 -23.72 -2.25 3.95
CA THR A 14 -22.75 -1.16 3.86
C THR A 14 -21.61 -1.30 4.88
N ALA A 15 -21.79 -2.13 5.92
CA ALA A 15 -20.85 -2.30 7.03
C ALA A 15 -19.67 -3.27 6.79
N ALA A 16 -19.60 -3.94 5.63
CA ALA A 16 -18.58 -4.95 5.32
C ALA A 16 -17.37 -4.44 4.51
N ARG A 17 -17.27 -3.13 4.24
CA ARG A 17 -16.35 -2.58 3.23
C ARG A 17 -15.07 -2.04 3.88
N GLY A 18 -13.90 -2.40 3.35
CA GLY A 18 -12.62 -2.28 4.07
C GLY A 18 -12.47 -3.26 5.26
N HIS A 19 -13.45 -4.16 5.45
CA HIS A 19 -13.44 -5.12 6.56
C HIS A 19 -12.31 -6.14 6.39
N LEU A 20 -12.08 -6.67 5.19
CA LEU A 20 -11.05 -7.69 4.98
C LEU A 20 -9.62 -7.16 5.18
N ALA A 21 -9.36 -5.93 4.71
CA ALA A 21 -8.06 -5.29 4.91
C ALA A 21 -7.79 -5.01 6.39
N SER A 22 -8.78 -4.48 7.12
CA SER A 22 -8.66 -4.26 8.56
C SER A 22 -8.57 -5.57 9.37
N VAL A 23 -9.31 -6.62 8.97
CA VAL A 23 -9.21 -7.97 9.56
C VAL A 23 -7.82 -8.57 9.34
N PHE A 24 -7.25 -8.45 8.14
CA PHE A 24 -5.88 -8.88 7.89
C PHE A 24 -4.87 -8.13 8.77
N ALA A 25 -4.93 -6.80 8.78
CA ALA A 25 -4.02 -5.97 9.58
C ALA A 25 -4.12 -6.29 11.08
N ALA A 26 -5.34 -6.45 11.61
CA ALA A 26 -5.57 -6.86 13.00
C ALA A 26 -5.05 -8.27 13.29
N SER A 27 -5.22 -9.21 12.36
CA SER A 27 -4.68 -10.57 12.49
C SER A 27 -3.15 -10.56 12.50
N ALA A 28 -2.53 -9.77 11.62
CA ALA A 28 -1.08 -9.62 11.57
C ALA A 28 -0.53 -9.03 12.89
N ALA A 29 -1.17 -8.01 13.44
CA ALA A 29 -0.82 -7.44 14.73
C ALA A 29 -0.95 -8.47 15.87
N SER A 30 -2.07 -9.19 15.93
CA SER A 30 -2.30 -10.22 16.95
C SER A 30 -1.27 -11.35 16.91
N VAL A 31 -0.88 -11.79 15.71
CA VAL A 31 0.18 -12.79 15.53
C VAL A 31 1.52 -12.29 16.07
N VAL A 32 1.89 -11.06 15.73
CA VAL A 32 3.13 -10.44 16.22
C VAL A 32 3.12 -10.32 17.74
N ASP A 33 2.04 -9.81 18.32
CA ASP A 33 1.91 -9.63 19.77
C ASP A 33 2.00 -10.98 20.50
N ALA A 34 1.37 -12.02 19.96
CA ALA A 34 1.45 -13.36 20.52
C ALA A 34 2.90 -13.90 20.52
N PHE A 35 3.62 -13.80 19.40
CA PHE A 35 5.01 -14.24 19.34
C PHE A 35 5.94 -13.40 20.20
N ALA A 36 5.78 -12.07 20.22
CA ALA A 36 6.59 -11.19 21.05
C ALA A 36 6.36 -11.44 22.56
N ALA A 37 5.18 -11.92 22.95
CA ALA A 37 4.87 -12.26 24.34
C ALA A 37 5.45 -13.62 24.78
N THR A 38 5.60 -14.58 23.87
CA THR A 38 5.97 -15.97 24.21
C THR A 38 7.41 -16.34 23.84
N GLU A 39 8.02 -15.65 22.88
CA GLU A 39 9.33 -16.00 22.34
C GLU A 39 10.39 -14.99 22.79
N GLY A 40 11.56 -15.47 23.20
CA GLY A 40 12.68 -14.62 23.66
C GLY A 40 13.50 -13.95 22.56
N LEU A 41 12.86 -13.52 21.46
CA LEU A 41 13.50 -12.81 20.35
C LEU A 41 13.42 -11.28 20.54
N ASP A 42 14.28 -10.53 19.83
CA ASP A 42 14.36 -9.07 19.98
C ASP A 42 13.27 -8.35 19.17
N GLY A 43 12.63 -9.05 18.23
CA GLY A 43 11.52 -8.50 17.47
C GLY A 43 10.85 -9.50 16.53
N PHE A 44 9.63 -9.17 16.16
CA PHE A 44 8.82 -9.88 15.17
C PHE A 44 8.19 -8.91 14.18
N ALA A 45 7.95 -9.37 12.96
CA ALA A 45 7.22 -8.60 11.96
C ALA A 45 6.41 -9.46 11.01
N VAL A 46 5.31 -8.89 10.53
CA VAL A 46 4.62 -9.29 9.30
C VAL A 46 4.88 -8.22 8.27
N SER A 47 5.18 -8.61 7.04
CA SER A 47 5.49 -7.69 5.94
C SER A 47 4.73 -8.04 4.67
N ARG A 48 4.46 -7.03 3.84
CA ARG A 48 4.18 -7.21 2.41
C ARG A 48 5.49 -7.15 1.64
N MET A 49 5.62 -7.98 0.63
CA MET A 49 6.74 -7.97 -0.31
C MET A 49 6.22 -7.84 -1.73
N THR A 50 6.84 -6.95 -2.50
CA THR A 50 6.71 -6.85 -3.96
C THR A 50 8.07 -7.14 -4.59
N ASP A 51 8.14 -7.09 -5.92
CA ASP A 51 9.42 -7.25 -6.64
C ASP A 51 10.44 -6.17 -6.29
N ARG A 52 9.99 -5.03 -5.75
CA ARG A 52 10.85 -3.90 -5.41
C ARG A 52 10.94 -3.62 -3.93
N TRP A 53 9.88 -3.85 -3.16
CA TRP A 53 9.80 -3.36 -1.79
C TRP A 53 9.46 -4.45 -0.79
N TRP A 54 10.09 -4.33 0.38
CA TRP A 54 9.64 -4.93 1.63
C TRP A 54 9.04 -3.82 2.48
N THR A 55 7.80 -3.99 2.91
CA THR A 55 7.06 -3.00 3.71
C THR A 55 6.43 -3.68 4.92
N GLY A 56 6.71 -3.16 6.12
CA GLY A 56 6.12 -3.68 7.35
C GLY A 56 4.59 -3.46 7.39
N VAL A 57 3.87 -4.49 7.81
CA VAL A 57 2.42 -4.47 8.06
C VAL A 57 2.17 -4.43 9.58
N ALA A 58 2.87 -5.28 10.33
CA ALA A 58 2.79 -5.35 11.78
C ALA A 58 4.16 -5.65 12.38
N THR A 59 4.40 -5.13 13.58
CA THR A 59 5.62 -5.37 14.36
C THR A 59 5.36 -4.99 15.82
N ASP A 60 6.20 -5.49 16.73
CA ASP A 60 6.11 -5.18 18.14
C ASP A 60 6.40 -3.68 18.41
N ARG A 61 6.03 -3.21 19.60
CA ARG A 61 6.11 -1.79 19.96
C ARG A 61 7.53 -1.21 19.83
N ALA A 62 8.57 -1.98 20.15
CA ALA A 62 9.95 -1.49 20.14
C ALA A 62 10.46 -1.27 18.70
N ASN A 63 9.96 -2.03 17.73
CA ASN A 63 10.46 -2.04 16.36
C ASN A 63 9.61 -1.21 15.36
N ARG A 64 8.52 -0.58 15.80
CA ARG A 64 7.56 0.14 14.95
C ARG A 64 8.19 1.10 13.94
N VAL A 65 9.03 2.02 14.40
CA VAL A 65 9.65 3.05 13.53
C VAL A 65 10.59 2.42 12.50
N ALA A 66 11.31 1.36 12.89
CA ALA A 66 12.27 0.70 12.01
C ALA A 66 11.58 -0.14 10.93
N VAL A 67 10.40 -0.69 11.22
CA VAL A 67 9.73 -1.69 10.37
C VAL A 67 8.53 -1.13 9.60
N LEU A 68 7.65 -0.33 10.23
CA LEU A 68 6.41 0.15 9.61
C LEU A 68 6.63 1.43 8.79
N ASP A 69 7.48 2.33 9.28
CA ASP A 69 7.63 3.66 8.69
C ASP A 69 8.68 3.72 7.57
N ARG A 70 9.43 2.62 7.38
CA ARG A 70 10.59 2.57 6.48
C ARG A 70 10.53 1.34 5.55
N PRO A 71 9.82 1.45 4.41
CA PRO A 71 10.01 0.50 3.31
C PRO A 71 11.47 0.42 2.94
N LEU A 72 11.90 -0.77 2.55
CA LEU A 72 13.26 -1.00 2.08
C LEU A 72 13.21 -1.78 0.76
N PRO A 73 14.15 -1.53 -0.17
CA PRO A 73 14.27 -2.35 -1.36
C PRO A 73 14.28 -3.83 -0.97
N VAL A 74 13.48 -4.68 -1.63
CA VAL A 74 13.24 -6.06 -1.20
C VAL A 74 14.53 -6.87 -1.08
N ALA A 75 15.51 -6.58 -1.95
CA ALA A 75 16.86 -7.14 -1.94
C ALA A 75 17.68 -6.82 -0.67
N LEU A 76 17.26 -5.82 0.12
CA LEU A 76 17.85 -5.47 1.42
C LEU A 76 17.11 -6.11 2.60
N SER A 77 16.13 -7.00 2.37
CA SER A 77 15.46 -7.78 3.41
C SER A 77 16.13 -9.14 3.59
N VAL A 78 16.29 -9.60 4.84
CA VAL A 78 16.79 -10.96 5.11
C VAL A 78 15.78 -12.00 4.63
N CYS A 79 14.48 -11.73 4.78
CA CYS A 79 13.39 -12.61 4.33
C CYS A 79 13.52 -12.98 2.85
N HIS A 80 13.76 -12.00 1.97
CA HIS A 80 13.91 -12.24 0.54
C HIS A 80 15.00 -13.28 0.21
N HIS A 81 16.14 -13.20 0.88
CA HIS A 81 17.25 -14.11 0.62
C HIS A 81 17.10 -15.48 1.27
N LEU A 82 16.30 -15.59 2.34
CA LEU A 82 16.05 -16.88 3.01
C LEU A 82 14.87 -17.64 2.41
N LEU A 83 13.94 -16.94 1.74
CA LEU A 83 12.73 -17.53 1.16
C LEU A 83 12.91 -17.91 -0.32
N VAL A 84 14.15 -18.04 -0.82
CA VAL A 84 14.46 -18.40 -2.22
C VAL A 84 13.89 -19.77 -2.60
N ASP A 85 13.96 -20.75 -1.70
CA ASP A 85 13.40 -22.10 -1.90
C ASP A 85 11.93 -22.19 -1.50
N ASP A 86 11.30 -21.04 -1.30
CA ASP A 86 9.90 -20.88 -1.04
C ASP A 86 9.36 -21.51 0.27
N ARG A 87 10.24 -21.86 1.21
CA ARG A 87 9.90 -22.53 2.48
C ARG A 87 10.24 -21.68 3.69
N ALA A 88 9.63 -22.02 4.83
CA ALA A 88 10.07 -21.47 6.10
C ALA A 88 11.56 -21.80 6.33
N ALA A 89 12.32 -20.82 6.81
CA ALA A 89 13.77 -20.88 6.91
C ALA A 89 14.26 -20.36 8.27
N HIS A 90 15.34 -20.97 8.74
CA HIS A 90 16.05 -20.58 9.96
C HIS A 90 17.53 -20.36 9.64
N ALA A 91 18.04 -19.21 10.04
CA ALA A 91 19.46 -18.88 10.00
C ALA A 91 19.97 -18.71 11.45
N PRO A 92 20.63 -19.73 12.04
CA PRO A 92 21.09 -19.69 13.44
C PRO A 92 22.20 -18.65 13.68
N ASP A 93 22.99 -18.34 12.64
CA ASP A 93 23.86 -17.18 12.58
C ASP A 93 23.87 -16.57 11.16
N VAL A 94 23.06 -15.53 10.93
CA VAL A 94 23.00 -14.82 9.63
C VAL A 94 24.36 -14.27 9.21
N ARG A 95 25.24 -13.90 10.14
CA ARG A 95 26.58 -13.34 9.82
C ARG A 95 27.55 -14.42 9.35
N ARG A 96 27.24 -15.69 9.59
CA ARG A 96 27.98 -16.88 9.12
C ARG A 96 27.25 -17.64 8.02
N HIS A 97 26.09 -17.15 7.56
CA HIS A 97 25.30 -17.80 6.52
C HIS A 97 26.10 -18.01 5.22
N PRO A 98 25.91 -19.10 4.45
CA PRO A 98 26.64 -19.33 3.20
C PRO A 98 26.41 -18.24 2.14
N HIS A 99 25.20 -17.69 2.08
CA HIS A 99 24.85 -16.62 1.14
C HIS A 99 25.47 -15.25 1.53
N PRO A 100 26.31 -14.64 0.67
CA PRO A 100 27.01 -13.37 0.99
C PRO A 100 26.08 -12.21 1.34
N ALA A 101 24.94 -12.07 0.65
CA ALA A 101 23.99 -11.01 0.94
C ALA A 101 23.38 -11.16 2.34
N VAL A 102 23.04 -12.39 2.76
CA VAL A 102 22.51 -12.67 4.11
C VAL A 102 23.52 -12.27 5.17
N ARG A 103 24.82 -12.59 4.98
CA ARG A 103 25.89 -12.15 5.89
C ARG A 103 26.01 -10.65 5.98
N ALA A 104 25.97 -9.95 4.84
CA ALA A 104 26.05 -8.50 4.80
C ALA A 104 24.88 -7.84 5.53
N LEU A 105 23.66 -8.35 5.33
CA LEU A 105 22.46 -7.86 6.01
C LEU A 105 22.50 -8.13 7.52
N GLY A 106 22.97 -9.30 7.95
CA GLY A 106 23.18 -9.60 9.38
C GLY A 106 24.15 -8.64 10.07
N ARG A 107 25.20 -8.18 9.37
CA ARG A 107 26.10 -7.14 9.87
C ARG A 107 25.42 -5.77 9.89
N ARG A 108 24.75 -5.41 8.80
CA ARG A 108 24.07 -4.11 8.63
C ARG A 108 23.00 -3.86 9.68
N TYR A 109 22.17 -4.86 9.99
CA TYR A 109 21.05 -4.72 10.92
C TYR A 109 21.37 -5.24 12.33
N ALA A 110 22.63 -5.57 12.61
CA ALA A 110 23.08 -6.18 13.84
C ALA A 110 22.38 -7.51 14.23
N VAL A 111 21.60 -8.12 13.35
CA VAL A 111 20.95 -9.42 13.55
C VAL A 111 21.98 -10.55 13.56
N ARG A 112 21.74 -11.56 14.39
CA ARG A 112 22.52 -12.80 14.42
C ARG A 112 21.65 -14.02 14.19
N GLU A 113 20.50 -14.16 14.81
CA GLU A 113 19.58 -15.25 14.49
C GLU A 113 18.31 -14.72 13.83
N PHE A 114 17.82 -15.45 12.83
CA PHE A 114 16.65 -15.05 12.05
C PHE A 114 15.82 -16.27 11.66
N LEU A 115 14.49 -16.17 11.84
CA LEU A 115 13.52 -17.17 11.40
C LEU A 115 12.46 -16.48 10.55
N THR A 116 12.00 -17.13 9.49
CA THR A 116 10.95 -16.58 8.65
C THR A 116 10.10 -17.65 8.00
N ALA A 117 8.83 -17.33 7.75
CA ALA A 117 7.93 -18.12 6.93
C ALA A 117 7.23 -17.24 5.88
N PRO A 118 7.01 -17.74 4.66
CA PRO A 118 6.44 -16.96 3.56
C PRO A 118 4.91 -16.88 3.67
N LEU A 119 4.35 -15.70 3.39
CA LEU A 119 2.91 -15.58 3.11
C LEU A 119 2.69 -15.85 1.62
N ARG A 120 1.99 -16.93 1.27
CA ARG A 120 1.77 -17.33 -0.13
C ARG A 120 0.31 -17.31 -0.55
N ARG A 121 0.09 -16.90 -1.79
CA ARG A 121 -1.16 -17.19 -2.48
C ARG A 121 -1.28 -18.69 -2.82
N PRO A 122 -2.50 -19.18 -3.05
CA PRO A 122 -2.72 -20.53 -3.58
C PRO A 122 -2.00 -20.81 -4.90
N ASP A 123 -1.74 -19.77 -5.71
CA ASP A 123 -1.00 -19.85 -6.98
C ASP A 123 0.54 -19.92 -6.80
N GLY A 124 1.03 -19.92 -5.56
CA GLY A 124 2.45 -19.97 -5.22
C GLY A 124 3.13 -18.61 -5.10
N ARG A 125 2.47 -17.50 -5.51
CA ARG A 125 3.06 -16.15 -5.46
C ARG A 125 3.34 -15.73 -4.01
N LEU A 126 4.56 -15.25 -3.77
CA LEU A 126 4.96 -14.66 -2.50
C LEU A 126 4.26 -13.30 -2.31
N LEU A 127 3.50 -13.16 -1.22
CA LEU A 127 2.86 -11.90 -0.82
C LEU A 127 3.67 -11.14 0.21
N GLY A 128 4.51 -11.84 0.98
CA GLY A 128 5.10 -11.29 2.19
C GLY A 128 5.75 -12.34 3.06
N SER A 129 6.04 -11.97 4.31
CA SER A 129 6.64 -12.87 5.28
C SER A 129 6.18 -12.58 6.69
N VAL A 130 6.21 -13.60 7.55
CA VAL A 130 6.32 -13.42 8.99
C VAL A 130 7.75 -13.76 9.39
N CYS A 131 8.36 -12.99 10.28
CA CYS A 131 9.72 -13.23 10.73
C CYS A 131 9.94 -12.84 12.19
N GLY A 132 10.97 -13.45 12.78
CA GLY A 132 11.49 -13.10 14.09
C GLY A 132 13.02 -13.04 14.04
N TRP A 133 13.61 -12.16 14.83
CA TRP A 133 15.06 -11.93 14.83
C TRP A 133 15.63 -11.60 16.22
N THR A 134 16.92 -11.83 16.40
CA THR A 134 17.66 -11.39 17.58
C THR A 134 19.14 -11.13 17.27
N ALA A 135 19.78 -10.26 18.05
CA ALA A 135 21.20 -9.96 18.03
C ALA A 135 22.06 -11.05 18.69
N ARG A 136 21.45 -12.07 19.30
CA ARG A 136 22.14 -13.27 19.81
C ARG A 136 22.14 -14.37 18.74
N ALA A 137 23.19 -15.19 18.67
CA ALA A 137 23.16 -16.37 17.78
C ALA A 137 22.70 -17.60 18.59
N ALA A 138 21.98 -18.51 17.93
CA ALA A 138 21.45 -19.74 18.55
C ALA A 138 20.77 -19.49 19.91
N ALA A 139 20.00 -18.41 19.97
CA ALA A 139 19.19 -17.98 21.09
C ALA A 139 17.87 -18.75 21.21
N VAL A 140 17.34 -19.29 20.11
CA VAL A 140 16.08 -20.05 20.11
C VAL A 140 16.34 -21.49 20.56
N PRO A 141 15.77 -21.96 21.69
CA PRO A 141 16.00 -23.32 22.18
C PRO A 141 15.35 -24.43 21.33
N ASP A 142 14.16 -24.15 20.78
CA ASP A 142 13.41 -25.05 19.88
C ASP A 142 13.11 -24.33 18.56
N PRO A 143 14.12 -24.18 17.67
CA PRO A 143 13.95 -23.47 16.41
C PRO A 143 12.95 -24.16 15.49
N ASP A 144 12.90 -25.50 15.47
CA ASP A 144 11.97 -26.25 14.63
C ASP A 144 10.51 -26.06 15.08
N GLY A 145 10.25 -26.07 16.38
CA GLY A 145 8.94 -25.79 16.92
C GLY A 145 8.47 -24.37 16.64
N LEU A 146 9.36 -23.37 16.79
CA LEU A 146 9.05 -22.00 16.42
C LEU A 146 8.80 -21.87 14.90
N LEU A 147 9.61 -22.52 14.07
CA LEU A 147 9.45 -22.48 12.62
C LEU A 147 8.11 -23.08 12.17
N ARG A 148 7.66 -24.18 12.79
CA ARG A 148 6.32 -24.76 12.55
C ARG A 148 5.21 -23.78 12.94
N ARG A 149 5.33 -23.10 14.08
CA ARG A 149 4.35 -22.08 14.52
C ARG A 149 4.32 -20.88 13.57
N LEU A 150 5.49 -20.37 13.16
CA LEU A 150 5.60 -19.29 12.17
C LEU A 150 4.99 -19.71 10.83
N GLY A 151 5.24 -20.94 10.37
CA GLY A 151 4.63 -21.51 9.16
C GLY A 151 3.10 -21.52 9.23
N SER A 152 2.53 -22.08 10.30
CA SER A 152 1.07 -22.10 10.48
C SER A 152 0.47 -20.69 10.57
N ALA A 153 1.14 -19.76 11.26
CA ALA A 153 0.71 -18.37 11.30
C ALA A 153 0.78 -17.71 9.91
N ALA A 154 1.84 -17.97 9.15
CA ALA A 154 2.00 -17.47 7.79
C ALA A 154 0.90 -17.97 6.86
N ASP A 155 0.53 -19.26 6.91
CA ASP A 155 -0.56 -19.82 6.09
C ASP A 155 -1.90 -19.13 6.39
N HIS A 156 -2.22 -18.98 7.68
CA HIS A 156 -3.44 -18.30 8.11
C HIS A 156 -3.50 -16.83 7.72
N LEU A 157 -2.36 -16.12 7.81
CA LEU A 157 -2.24 -14.73 7.39
C LEU A 157 -2.30 -14.62 5.87
N ALA A 158 -1.71 -15.54 5.13
CA ALA A 158 -1.68 -15.54 3.68
C ALA A 158 -3.07 -15.72 3.07
N ALA A 159 -3.90 -16.61 3.64
CA ALA A 159 -5.30 -16.77 3.23
C ALA A 159 -6.09 -15.46 3.39
N ARG A 160 -5.95 -14.80 4.56
CA ARG A 160 -6.62 -13.51 4.83
C ARG A 160 -6.09 -12.39 3.95
N PHE A 161 -4.77 -12.34 3.73
CA PHE A 161 -4.15 -11.32 2.91
C PHE A 161 -4.57 -11.47 1.44
N SER A 162 -4.63 -12.71 0.95
CA SER A 162 -5.11 -13.02 -0.39
C SER A 162 -6.54 -12.52 -0.59
N ALA A 163 -7.45 -12.88 0.31
CA ALA A 163 -8.83 -12.43 0.27
C ALA A 163 -8.96 -10.90 0.35
N ALA A 164 -8.16 -10.25 1.21
CA ALA A 164 -8.14 -8.81 1.32
C ALA A 164 -7.66 -8.13 0.02
N LEU A 165 -6.61 -8.66 -0.62
CA LEU A 165 -6.08 -8.16 -1.88
C LEU A 165 -7.06 -8.39 -3.06
N ASP A 166 -7.76 -9.53 -3.09
CA ASP A 166 -8.74 -9.83 -4.14
C ASP A 166 -9.96 -8.89 -4.07
N ALA A 167 -10.34 -8.44 -2.86
CA ALA A 167 -11.43 -7.50 -2.67
C ALA A 167 -11.07 -6.03 -3.00
N VAL A 168 -9.79 -5.70 -3.21
CA VAL A 168 -9.36 -4.30 -3.39
C VAL A 168 -9.97 -3.65 -4.63
N ALA A 169 -10.10 -4.38 -5.74
CA ALA A 169 -10.64 -3.84 -6.97
C ALA A 169 -12.11 -3.40 -6.80
N ASP A 170 -12.92 -4.26 -6.19
CA ASP A 170 -14.33 -3.99 -5.90
C ASP A 170 -14.49 -2.84 -4.89
N ASP A 171 -13.66 -2.82 -3.84
CA ASP A 171 -13.66 -1.72 -2.88
C ASP A 171 -13.32 -0.38 -3.57
N ARG A 172 -12.28 -0.33 -4.42
CA ARG A 172 -11.91 0.89 -5.15
C ARG A 172 -13.00 1.36 -6.10
N LEU A 173 -13.74 0.44 -6.72
CA LEU A 173 -14.91 0.78 -7.53
C LEU A 173 -16.00 1.44 -6.66
N ALA A 174 -16.33 0.83 -5.52
CA ALA A 174 -17.31 1.37 -4.58
C ALA A 174 -16.90 2.74 -4.02
N ASP A 175 -15.61 2.97 -3.76
CA ASP A 175 -15.07 4.25 -3.28
C ASP A 175 -15.23 5.36 -4.35
N ARG A 176 -15.08 5.02 -5.63
CA ARG A 176 -15.33 5.97 -6.74
C ARG A 176 -16.80 6.34 -6.84
N GLU A 177 -17.70 5.36 -6.79
CA GLU A 177 -19.14 5.61 -6.79
C GLU A 177 -19.55 6.49 -5.59
N ARG A 178 -18.92 6.26 -4.44
CA ARG A 178 -19.11 7.07 -3.24
C ARG A 178 -18.67 8.53 -3.44
N ALA A 179 -17.49 8.71 -4.04
CA ALA A 179 -16.90 10.03 -4.30
C ALA A 179 -17.73 10.85 -5.31
N LEU A 180 -18.46 10.20 -6.22
CA LEU A 180 -19.36 10.86 -7.17
C LEU A 180 -20.58 11.53 -6.52
N ARG A 181 -20.86 11.27 -5.23
CA ARG A 181 -21.93 11.99 -4.51
C ARG A 181 -21.67 13.50 -4.41
N THR A 182 -20.42 13.91 -4.58
CA THR A 182 -20.01 15.31 -4.69
C THR A 182 -19.28 15.46 -6.01
N ALA A 183 -20.03 15.46 -7.11
CA ALA A 183 -19.49 15.58 -8.46
C ALA A 183 -19.42 17.05 -8.92
N ASP A 184 -18.36 17.37 -9.65
CA ASP A 184 -18.23 18.64 -10.36
C ASP A 184 -19.24 18.70 -11.53
N PRO A 185 -20.13 19.70 -11.59
CA PRO A 185 -21.22 19.74 -12.57
C PRO A 185 -20.75 19.91 -14.03
N VAL A 186 -19.50 20.35 -14.24
CA VAL A 186 -18.95 20.55 -15.60
C VAL A 186 -18.41 19.25 -16.17
N THR A 187 -17.63 18.53 -15.36
CA THR A 187 -16.87 17.34 -15.78
C THR A 187 -17.54 16.02 -15.43
N GLY A 188 -18.48 16.01 -14.46
CA GLY A 188 -19.10 14.79 -13.95
C GLY A 188 -18.17 13.92 -13.08
N LEU A 189 -16.92 14.36 -12.88
CA LEU A 189 -15.94 13.70 -12.01
C LEU A 189 -16.18 14.10 -10.55
N PRO A 190 -15.69 13.33 -9.57
CA PRO A 190 -15.62 13.78 -8.18
C PRO A 190 -14.97 15.16 -8.08
N ASP A 191 -15.57 16.03 -7.26
CA ASP A 191 -15.05 17.36 -6.96
C ASP A 191 -13.93 17.31 -5.91
N ARG A 192 -13.57 18.47 -5.37
CA ARG A 192 -12.54 18.58 -4.32
C ARG A 192 -12.87 17.79 -3.05
N ARG A 193 -14.15 17.67 -2.68
CA ARG A 193 -14.61 16.90 -1.52
C ARG A 193 -14.56 15.41 -1.82
N GLY A 194 -14.99 15.02 -3.02
CA GLY A 194 -14.89 13.64 -3.50
C GLY A 194 -13.44 13.16 -3.57
N TRP A 195 -12.52 14.04 -4.00
CA TRP A 195 -11.07 13.80 -3.95
C TRP A 195 -10.56 13.54 -2.53
N GLY A 196 -11.01 14.33 -1.55
CA GLY A 196 -10.63 14.12 -0.15
C GLY A 196 -11.06 12.75 0.39
N GLN A 197 -12.25 12.28 0.00
CA GLN A 197 -12.74 10.95 0.35
C GLN A 197 -11.86 9.85 -0.27
N LEU A 198 -11.56 9.96 -1.57
CA LEU A 198 -10.70 9.00 -2.27
C LEU A 198 -9.31 8.88 -1.63
N LEU A 199 -8.70 10.01 -1.26
CA LEU A 199 -7.41 10.03 -0.57
C LEU A 199 -7.47 9.33 0.78
N GLN A 200 -8.53 9.56 1.56
CA GLN A 200 -8.69 8.92 2.87
C GLN A 200 -8.90 7.40 2.74
N ASP A 201 -9.78 6.99 1.83
CA ASP A 201 -10.09 5.56 1.62
C ASP A 201 -8.84 4.78 1.17
N GLU A 202 -8.04 5.35 0.28
CA GLU A 202 -6.79 4.72 -0.16
C GLU A 202 -5.68 4.80 0.89
N GLU A 203 -5.62 5.84 1.73
CA GLU A 203 -4.67 5.92 2.85
C GLU A 203 -4.94 4.81 3.87
N ASP A 204 -6.20 4.62 4.25
CA ASP A 204 -6.59 3.58 5.20
C ASP A 204 -6.26 2.19 4.65
N ARG A 205 -6.53 1.96 3.36
CA ARG A 205 -6.16 0.72 2.67
C ARG A 205 -4.64 0.51 2.63
N ALA A 206 -3.87 1.53 2.29
CA ALA A 206 -2.41 1.47 2.22
C ALA A 206 -1.77 1.22 3.59
N ARG A 207 -2.34 1.76 4.67
CA ARG A 207 -1.92 1.45 6.06
C ARG A 207 -2.17 0.00 6.43
N GLN A 208 -3.29 -0.56 6.01
CA GLN A 208 -3.70 -1.92 6.38
C GLN A 208 -3.01 -3.00 5.53
N LEU A 209 -2.79 -2.73 4.26
CA LEU A 209 -2.26 -3.69 3.29
C LEU A 209 -0.82 -3.40 2.87
N ALA A 210 -0.18 -2.37 3.43
CA ALA A 210 1.17 -1.94 3.08
C ALA A 210 1.40 -1.76 1.56
N GLY A 211 0.35 -1.35 0.83
CA GLY A 211 0.40 -1.15 -0.61
C GLY A 211 1.02 0.20 -1.00
N PRO A 212 1.76 0.25 -2.11
CA PRO A 212 2.24 1.51 -2.67
C PRO A 212 1.04 2.30 -3.23
N VAL A 213 1.11 3.63 -3.13
CA VAL A 213 0.08 4.51 -3.71
C VAL A 213 0.78 5.62 -4.47
N SER A 214 0.39 5.82 -5.71
CA SER A 214 0.87 6.86 -6.59
C SER A 214 -0.19 7.95 -6.76
N LEU A 215 0.24 9.19 -6.66
CA LEU A 215 -0.60 10.37 -6.84
C LEU A 215 0.00 11.23 -7.95
N VAL A 216 -0.84 11.60 -8.92
CA VAL A 216 -0.50 12.53 -10.00
C VAL A 216 -1.46 13.70 -9.95
N LEU A 217 -0.92 14.92 -10.01
CA LEU A 217 -1.68 16.13 -10.26
C LEU A 217 -1.40 16.63 -11.67
N VAL A 218 -2.47 16.95 -12.38
CA VAL A 218 -2.41 17.42 -13.76
C VAL A 218 -3.08 18.76 -13.87
N ASP A 219 -2.44 19.73 -14.50
CA ASP A 219 -3.08 20.97 -14.95
C ASP A 219 -3.15 20.98 -16.46
N VAL A 220 -4.36 21.13 -16.98
CA VAL A 220 -4.66 21.01 -18.41
C VAL A 220 -4.28 22.26 -19.22
N GLY A 221 -3.65 23.26 -18.59
CA GLY A 221 -3.26 24.50 -19.24
C GLY A 221 -4.46 25.39 -19.53
N THR A 222 -4.39 26.24 -20.55
CA THR A 222 -5.45 27.23 -20.83
C THR A 222 -6.71 26.59 -21.40
N VAL A 223 -7.79 26.57 -20.61
CA VAL A 223 -9.12 26.10 -21.02
C VAL A 223 -10.14 27.18 -20.66
N ARG A 224 -10.86 27.70 -21.67
CA ARG A 224 -11.77 28.84 -21.51
C ARG A 224 -13.25 28.45 -21.53
N THR A 225 -13.58 27.21 -21.84
CA THR A 225 -14.96 26.75 -22.02
C THR A 225 -15.27 25.54 -21.15
N ALA A 226 -16.51 25.44 -20.67
CA ALA A 226 -16.98 24.27 -19.93
C ALA A 226 -16.87 22.98 -20.77
N ARG A 227 -17.15 23.06 -22.08
CA ARG A 227 -16.99 21.94 -23.01
C ARG A 227 -15.54 21.47 -23.12
N GLY A 228 -14.60 22.42 -23.21
CA GLY A 228 -13.16 22.11 -23.24
C GLY A 228 -12.71 21.44 -21.96
N LEU A 229 -13.27 21.84 -20.81
CA LEU A 229 -12.91 21.26 -19.52
C LEU A 229 -13.51 19.86 -19.32
N ARG A 230 -14.75 19.64 -19.77
CA ARG A 230 -15.38 18.31 -19.80
C ARG A 230 -14.56 17.33 -20.62
N ARG A 231 -14.20 17.71 -21.85
CA ARG A 231 -13.35 16.90 -22.73
C ARG A 231 -12.00 16.56 -22.08
N ALA A 232 -11.40 17.51 -21.35
CA ALA A 232 -10.14 17.25 -20.65
C ALA A 232 -10.31 16.17 -19.57
N GLY A 233 -11.42 16.24 -18.81
CA GLY A 233 -11.77 15.20 -17.82
C GLY A 233 -12.01 13.83 -18.45
N GLU A 234 -12.70 13.76 -19.59
CA GLU A 234 -12.95 12.51 -20.33
C GLU A 234 -11.64 11.89 -20.83
N VAL A 235 -10.75 12.68 -21.43
CA VAL A 235 -9.42 12.22 -21.90
C VAL A 235 -8.61 11.70 -20.72
N LEU A 236 -8.59 12.44 -19.61
CA LEU A 236 -7.84 12.05 -18.42
C LEU A 236 -8.38 10.74 -17.82
N ALA A 237 -9.70 10.59 -17.70
CA ALA A 237 -10.33 9.38 -17.18
C ALA A 237 -10.04 8.15 -18.06
N GLY A 238 -10.04 8.33 -19.39
CA GLY A 238 -9.68 7.25 -20.32
C GLY A 238 -8.20 6.84 -20.21
N ALA A 239 -7.29 7.81 -20.04
CA ALA A 239 -5.86 7.54 -19.93
C ALA A 239 -5.42 7.01 -18.55
N ALA A 240 -6.22 7.24 -17.51
CA ALA A 240 -5.89 6.85 -16.14
C ALA A 240 -5.93 5.34 -15.87
N GLY A 241 -6.34 4.51 -16.84
CA GLY A 241 -6.19 3.05 -16.76
C GLY A 241 -6.94 2.40 -15.59
N GLY A 242 -8.05 3.00 -15.16
CA GLY A 242 -8.80 2.56 -13.99
C GLY A 242 -8.27 3.10 -12.66
N ALA A 243 -7.36 4.07 -12.64
CA ALA A 243 -7.08 4.90 -11.46
C ALA A 243 -8.24 5.86 -11.17
N ALA A 244 -8.39 6.30 -9.92
CA ALA A 244 -9.43 7.26 -9.57
C ALA A 244 -9.05 8.66 -10.06
N VAL A 245 -10.00 9.38 -10.66
CA VAL A 245 -9.77 10.73 -11.21
C VAL A 245 -10.76 11.70 -10.58
N ALA A 246 -10.30 12.88 -10.18
CA ALA A 246 -11.13 13.94 -9.62
C ALA A 246 -10.71 15.31 -10.12
N ARG A 247 -11.65 16.27 -10.16
CA ARG A 247 -11.34 17.68 -10.41
C ARG A 247 -11.08 18.39 -9.08
N VAL A 248 -9.82 18.66 -8.80
CA VAL A 248 -9.37 19.19 -7.49
C VAL A 248 -9.61 20.69 -7.39
N SER A 249 -9.36 21.45 -8.45
CA SER A 249 -9.59 22.90 -8.47
C SER A 249 -9.52 23.43 -9.89
N GLY A 250 -10.40 24.35 -10.31
CA GLY A 250 -10.23 25.10 -11.57
C GLY A 250 -9.89 24.21 -12.77
N ARG A 251 -8.63 24.21 -13.20
CA ARG A 251 -8.08 23.46 -14.34
C ARG A 251 -7.17 22.29 -13.93
N ARG A 252 -7.18 21.95 -12.64
CA ARG A 252 -6.35 20.90 -12.03
C ARG A 252 -7.20 19.67 -11.72
N PHE A 253 -6.64 18.53 -12.04
CA PHE A 253 -7.18 17.22 -11.79
C PHE A 253 -6.18 16.40 -10.98
N GLY A 254 -6.71 15.52 -10.14
CA GLY A 254 -5.94 14.53 -9.40
C GLY A 254 -6.22 13.14 -9.96
N VAL A 255 -5.18 12.33 -10.03
CA VAL A 255 -5.22 10.91 -10.37
C VAL A 255 -4.61 10.14 -9.21
N LEU A 256 -5.35 9.17 -8.66
CA LEU A 256 -4.95 8.35 -7.51
C LEU A 256 -4.96 6.87 -7.91
N ALA A 257 -3.79 6.24 -7.83
CA ALA A 257 -3.57 4.87 -8.22
C ALA A 257 -2.92 4.10 -7.06
N GLY A 258 -3.66 3.15 -6.50
CA GLY A 258 -3.11 2.22 -5.53
C GLY A 258 -2.48 1.00 -6.19
N ASP A 259 -1.55 0.35 -5.49
CA ASP A 259 -0.69 -0.73 -5.97
C ASP A 259 0.15 -0.35 -7.21
N VAL A 260 0.42 0.95 -7.39
CA VAL A 260 1.30 1.48 -8.43
C VAL A 260 2.53 2.10 -7.77
N GLU A 261 3.68 1.53 -8.08
CA GLU A 261 4.99 1.97 -7.57
C GLU A 261 5.67 3.02 -8.45
N ASP A 262 5.31 3.06 -9.74
CA ASP A 262 5.89 3.98 -10.71
C ASP A 262 4.86 5.06 -11.11
N PRO A 263 4.81 6.19 -10.38
CA PRO A 263 3.91 7.29 -10.72
C PRO A 263 4.33 8.02 -12.00
N LEU A 264 5.57 7.85 -12.47
CA LEU A 264 6.09 8.54 -13.64
C LEU A 264 5.45 8.00 -14.91
N ALA A 265 5.33 6.67 -15.04
CA ALA A 265 4.62 6.05 -16.14
C ALA A 265 3.17 6.55 -16.22
N LEU A 266 2.45 6.52 -15.10
CA LEU A 266 1.08 7.04 -15.02
C LEU A 266 1.01 8.53 -15.38
N ALA A 267 1.93 9.35 -14.87
CA ALA A 267 1.99 10.78 -15.18
C ALA A 267 2.27 11.05 -16.66
N TRP A 268 3.13 10.23 -17.29
CA TRP A 268 3.39 10.31 -18.73
C TRP A 268 2.18 9.92 -19.56
N ASP A 269 1.49 8.84 -19.22
CA ASP A 269 0.32 8.37 -19.97
C ASP A 269 -0.78 9.43 -19.99
N VAL A 270 -1.14 9.93 -18.81
CA VAL A 270 -2.21 10.92 -18.68
C VAL A 270 -1.85 12.27 -19.32
N ARG A 271 -0.59 12.70 -19.19
CA ARG A 271 -0.11 13.94 -19.81
C ARG A 271 -0.07 13.82 -21.32
N SER A 272 0.45 12.71 -21.85
CA SER A 272 0.58 12.49 -23.29
C SER A 272 -0.79 12.44 -23.97
N ALA A 273 -1.77 11.79 -23.34
CA ALA A 273 -3.14 11.77 -23.83
C ALA A 273 -3.75 13.18 -23.92
N LEU A 274 -3.54 14.02 -22.89
CA LEU A 274 -4.01 15.41 -22.91
C LEU A 274 -3.29 16.25 -23.98
N ILE A 275 -1.98 16.10 -24.14
CA ILE A 275 -1.22 16.80 -25.19
C ILE A 275 -1.74 16.39 -26.57
N ALA A 276 -1.94 15.10 -26.81
CA ALA A 276 -2.51 14.60 -28.07
C ALA A 276 -3.92 15.13 -28.33
N ALA A 277 -4.69 15.41 -27.28
CA ALA A 277 -6.01 16.05 -27.37
C ALA A 277 -5.96 17.59 -27.52
N GLY A 278 -4.76 18.20 -27.55
CA GLY A 278 -4.54 19.63 -27.79
C GLY A 278 -4.44 20.49 -26.52
N TYR A 279 -4.22 19.89 -25.35
CA TYR A 279 -4.06 20.61 -24.09
C TYR A 279 -2.58 20.89 -23.78
N GLY A 280 -2.28 22.05 -23.20
CA GLY A 280 -0.94 22.41 -22.71
C GLY A 280 -0.62 21.77 -21.36
N ALA A 281 -0.84 20.47 -21.24
CA ALA A 281 -0.88 19.78 -19.96
C ALA A 281 0.49 19.66 -19.29
N THR A 282 0.51 19.90 -17.98
CA THR A 282 1.65 19.70 -17.08
C THR A 282 1.25 18.77 -15.95
N ALA A 283 2.18 17.95 -15.48
CA ALA A 283 1.93 16.99 -14.41
C ALA A 283 3.05 17.05 -13.36
N GLY A 284 2.66 16.92 -12.09
CA GLY A 284 3.54 16.66 -10.95
C GLY A 284 3.04 15.42 -10.23
N TRP A 285 3.94 14.66 -9.62
CA TRP A 285 3.58 13.37 -9.04
C TRP A 285 4.41 13.06 -7.80
N ALA A 286 3.91 12.14 -6.98
CA ALA A 286 4.61 11.62 -5.82
C ALA A 286 4.12 10.20 -5.49
N VAL A 287 4.98 9.43 -4.81
CA VAL A 287 4.62 8.13 -4.21
C VAL A 287 4.40 8.31 -2.73
N ARG A 288 3.37 7.64 -2.19
CA ARG A 288 3.09 7.58 -0.78
C ARG A 288 4.27 7.00 -0.01
N GLU A 289 4.75 7.75 0.97
CA GLU A 289 5.67 7.26 1.98
C GLU A 289 4.88 6.85 3.24
N PRO A 290 5.09 5.66 3.81
CA PRO A 290 4.34 5.22 4.98
C PRO A 290 4.40 6.16 6.19
N ARG A 291 5.54 6.83 6.39
CA ARG A 291 5.75 7.76 7.52
C ARG A 291 4.90 9.03 7.43
N GLU A 292 4.54 9.47 6.23
CA GLU A 292 3.97 10.81 6.01
C GLU A 292 2.53 10.76 5.50
N GLY A 293 2.10 9.66 4.88
CA GLY A 293 0.74 9.48 4.39
C GLY A 293 0.42 10.27 3.11
N LEU A 294 -0.82 10.13 2.63
CA LEU A 294 -1.27 10.74 1.39
C LEU A 294 -1.46 12.26 1.42
N ASP A 295 -1.70 12.86 2.58
CA ASP A 295 -1.81 14.31 2.73
C ASP A 295 -0.49 15.01 2.38
N ARG A 296 0.64 14.51 2.91
CA ARG A 296 1.97 15.02 2.56
C ARG A 296 2.40 14.63 1.15
N THR A 297 1.98 13.46 0.69
CA THR A 297 2.23 13.02 -0.68
C THR A 297 1.58 13.94 -1.70
N TRP A 298 0.37 14.40 -1.42
CA TRP A 298 -0.29 15.40 -2.27
C TRP A 298 0.50 16.72 -2.30
N TRP A 299 0.95 17.25 -1.16
CA TRP A 299 1.79 18.45 -1.15
C TRP A 299 3.07 18.30 -1.99
N ARG A 300 3.75 17.15 -1.91
CA ARG A 300 4.94 16.89 -2.74
C ARG A 300 4.62 16.84 -4.23
N ALA A 301 3.46 16.31 -4.62
CA ALA A 301 3.01 16.33 -6.01
C ALA A 301 2.65 17.76 -6.47
N GLU A 302 2.11 18.62 -5.59
CA GLU A 302 1.90 20.04 -5.89
C GLU A 302 3.22 20.78 -6.10
N ASP A 303 4.18 20.59 -5.21
CA ASP A 303 5.52 21.18 -5.34
C ASP A 303 6.17 20.74 -6.65
N ALA A 304 6.12 19.44 -6.97
CA ALA A 304 6.63 18.92 -8.24
C ALA A 304 5.94 19.58 -9.45
N LEU A 305 4.62 19.77 -9.40
CA LEU A 305 3.87 20.43 -10.48
C LEU A 305 4.30 21.90 -10.65
N VAL A 306 4.57 22.61 -9.55
CA VAL A 306 5.05 24.00 -9.59
C VAL A 306 6.46 24.07 -10.17
N GLN A 307 7.37 23.18 -9.77
CA GLN A 307 8.73 23.13 -10.29
C GLN A 307 8.77 22.89 -11.80
N VAL A 308 7.96 21.95 -12.30
CA VAL A 308 7.86 21.66 -13.74
C VAL A 308 7.39 22.88 -14.54
N ARG A 309 6.53 23.73 -13.98
CA ARG A 309 6.09 24.97 -14.65
C ARG A 309 7.12 26.09 -14.61
N ALA A 310 7.90 26.14 -13.53
CA ALA A 310 8.93 27.16 -13.35
C ALA A 310 10.18 26.89 -14.20
N ALA A 311 10.39 25.64 -14.62
CA ALA A 311 11.47 25.28 -15.52
C ALA A 311 11.33 26.02 -16.88
N PRO A 312 12.37 26.73 -17.36
CA PRO A 312 12.34 27.35 -18.67
C PRO A 312 12.18 26.27 -19.75
N PRO A 313 11.50 26.58 -20.88
CA PRO A 313 11.45 25.65 -22.00
C PRO A 313 12.88 25.42 -22.49
N GLY A 314 13.35 24.17 -22.37
CA GLY A 314 14.62 23.71 -22.93
C GLY A 314 14.53 23.50 -24.43
#